data_AF-A0AAV4K7G8-F1
#
_entry.id   AF-A0AAV4K7G8-F1
#
_cell.length_a   1.000
_cell.length_b   1.000
_cell.length_c   1.000
_cell.angle_alpha   90.00
_cell.angle_beta   90.00
_cell.angle_gamma   90.00
#
_symmetry.space_group_name_H-M   'P 1'
#
loop_
_entity.id
_entity.type
_entity.pdbx_description
1 polymer ?
#
loop_
_entity_poly.entity_id
_entity_poly.type
_entity_poly.pdbx_seq_one_letter_code
_entity_poly.pdbx_strand_id
1 'polypeptide(L)' 'MAPPGVQLHTNEIPVADQQTQHGFQVTSVLRTLQDMVGTDLSPELLDQATMQAVERGLISAAQSRWLAKSFERKKRGE' A
#
# COMPACT_ATOMS: atom_id res chain seq x y z
N MET A 1 -1.41 24.20 -7.94
CA MET A 1 -0.62 24.07 -6.70
C MET A 1 -1.47 23.31 -5.70
N ALA A 2 -0.94 22.27 -5.05
CA ALA A 2 -1.68 21.53 -4.04
C ALA A 2 -1.82 22.37 -2.75
N PRO A 3 -2.92 22.23 -1.97
CA PRO A 3 -3.08 22.91 -0.69
C PRO A 3 -1.96 22.57 0.32
N PRO A 4 -1.69 23.42 1.32
CA PRO A 4 -0.74 23.10 2.39
C PRO A 4 -1.06 21.75 3.04
N GLY A 5 -0.03 20.91 3.20
CA GLY A 5 -0.17 19.55 3.75
C GLY A 5 -0.63 18.48 2.76
N VAL A 6 -0.91 18.84 1.49
CA VAL A 6 -1.26 17.88 0.44
C VAL A 6 -0.05 17.59 -0.43
N GLN A 7 0.37 16.32 -0.44
CA GLN A 7 1.37 15.84 -1.38
C GLN A 7 0.66 15.19 -2.58
N LEU A 8 0.98 15.67 -3.78
CA LEU A 8 0.45 15.09 -5.02
C LEU A 8 1.46 14.10 -5.59
N HIS A 9 1.02 12.85 -5.74
CA HIS A 9 1.75 11.82 -6.47
C HIS A 9 1.03 11.60 -7.80
N THR A 10 1.69 11.93 -8.91
CA THR A 10 1.11 11.79 -10.26
C THR A 10 1.55 10.47 -10.87
N ASN A 11 0.69 9.45 -10.83
CA ASN A 11 0.88 8.16 -11.48
C ASN A 11 -0.44 7.70 -12.08
N GLU A 12 -0.37 6.91 -13.15
CA GLU A 12 -1.54 6.21 -13.66
C GLU A 12 -1.83 4.99 -12.78
N ILE A 13 -3.05 4.89 -12.25
CA ILE A 13 -3.48 3.79 -11.39
C ILE A 13 -4.40 2.87 -12.21
N PRO A 14 -4.03 1.59 -12.43
CA PRO A 14 -4.90 0.63 -13.11
C PRO A 14 -6.28 0.55 -12.46
N VAL A 15 -7.34 0.38 -13.26
CA VAL A 15 -8.72 0.29 -12.73
C VAL A 15 -8.88 -0.85 -11.72
N ALA A 16 -8.18 -1.96 -11.90
CA ALA A 16 -8.19 -3.10 -10.98
C ALA A 16 -7.60 -2.76 -9.59
N ASP A 17 -6.79 -1.72 -9.50
CA ASP A 17 -6.17 -1.23 -8.26
C ASP A 17 -6.99 -0.09 -7.63
N GLN A 18 -8.13 0.26 -8.21
CA GLN A 18 -9.02 1.29 -7.69
C GLN A 18 -10.25 0.66 -7.03
N GLN A 19 -10.78 1.36 -6.03
CA GLN A 19 -12.05 1.03 -5.38
C GLN A 19 -12.82 2.31 -5.06
N THR A 20 -14.14 2.19 -4.96
CA THR A 20 -14.99 3.29 -4.51
C THR A 20 -15.19 3.18 -3.00
N GLN A 21 -14.83 4.23 -2.26
CA GLN A 21 -15.09 4.33 -0.84
C GLN A 21 -15.81 5.66 -0.55
N HIS A 22 -17.03 5.59 0.00
CA HIS A 22 -17.86 6.75 0.31
C HIS A 22 -18.04 7.74 -0.87
N GLY A 23 -18.12 7.24 -2.11
CA GLY A 23 -18.28 8.06 -3.31
C GLY A 23 -16.97 8.60 -3.89
N PHE A 24 -15.82 8.27 -3.30
CA PHE A 24 -14.50 8.65 -3.80
C PHE A 24 -13.76 7.46 -4.41
N GLN A 25 -13.03 7.72 -5.49
CA GLN A 25 -12.07 6.74 -6.02
C GLN A 25 -10.80 6.78 -5.16
N VAL A 26 -10.47 5.64 -4.59
CA VAL A 26 -9.25 5.44 -3.80
C VAL A 26 -8.52 4.19 -4.30
N THR A 27 -7.25 4.03 -3.93
CA THR A 27 -6.51 2.79 -4.19
C THR A 27 -7.08 1.64 -3.35
N SER A 28 -7.00 0.43 -3.89
CA SER A 28 -7.26 -0.79 -3.15
C SER A 28 -6.28 -0.91 -1.97
N VAL A 29 -6.66 -1.65 -0.92
CA VAL A 29 -5.79 -1.85 0.25
C VAL A 29 -4.46 -2.47 -0.16
N LEU A 30 -4.49 -3.46 -1.05
CA LEU A 30 -3.28 -4.07 -1.59
C LEU A 30 -2.40 -3.04 -2.31
N ARG A 31 -3.00 -2.21 -3.18
CA ARG A 31 -2.25 -1.21 -3.93
C ARG A 31 -1.61 -0.18 -3.00
N THR A 32 -2.34 0.30 -2.01
CA THR A 32 -1.79 1.21 -0.99
C THR A 32 -0.58 0.60 -0.29
N LEU A 33 -0.65 -0.66 0.14
CA LEU A 33 0.48 -1.34 0.79
C LEU A 33 1.67 -1.49 -0.17
N GLN A 34 1.43 -1.76 -1.45
CA GLN A 34 2.47 -1.81 -2.47
C GLN A 34 3.15 -0.47 -2.69
N ASP A 35 2.38 0.62 -2.79
CA ASP A 35 2.91 1.96 -2.96
C ASP A 35 3.77 2.36 -1.73
N MET A 36 3.37 1.94 -0.52
CA MET A 36 4.12 2.21 0.71
C MET A 36 5.45 1.47 0.80
N VAL A 37 5.61 0.31 0.14
CA VAL A 37 6.91 -0.40 0.06
C VAL A 37 7.99 0.54 -0.48
N GLY A 38 7.66 1.43 -1.42
CA GLY A 38 8.60 2.36 -2.04
C GLY A 38 9.01 3.55 -1.16
N THR A 39 8.32 3.79 -0.05
CA THR A 39 8.47 5.03 0.76
C THR A 39 9.40 4.87 1.96
N ASP A 40 9.77 5.98 2.61
CA ASP A 40 10.57 6.00 3.85
C ASP A 40 9.72 5.72 5.11
N LEU A 41 8.58 5.05 4.96
CA LEU A 41 7.73 4.64 6.08
C LEU A 41 8.46 3.61 6.96
N SER A 42 8.24 3.66 8.27
CA SER A 42 8.74 2.65 9.20
C SER A 42 8.29 1.24 8.77
N PRO A 43 9.22 0.27 8.66
CA PRO A 43 8.89 -1.11 8.33
C PRO A 43 7.85 -1.73 9.26
N GLU A 44 7.90 -1.36 10.54
CA GLU A 44 7.00 -1.87 11.58
C GLU A 44 5.54 -1.42 11.34
N LEU A 45 5.34 -0.16 10.90
CA LEU A 45 4.01 0.34 10.55
C LEU A 45 3.43 -0.40 9.35
N LEU A 46 4.26 -0.72 8.37
CA LEU A 46 3.84 -1.42 7.17
C LEU A 46 3.55 -2.91 7.43
N ASP A 47 4.32 -3.54 8.31
CA ASP A 47 4.08 -4.91 8.78
C ASP A 47 2.75 -5.00 9.54
N GLN A 48 2.53 -4.09 10.49
CA GLN A 48 1.28 -4.00 11.24
C GLN A 48 0.07 -3.77 10.32
N ALA A 49 0.17 -2.87 9.35
CA ALA A 49 -0.89 -2.61 8.38
C ALA A 49 -1.18 -3.85 7.51
N THR A 50 -0.14 -4.59 7.12
CA THR A 50 -0.27 -5.83 6.35
C THR A 50 -0.98 -6.92 7.16
N MET A 51 -0.62 -7.09 8.44
CA MET A 51 -1.29 -8.03 9.34
C MET A 51 -2.77 -7.69 9.49
N GLN A 52 -3.09 -6.43 9.77
CA GLN A 52 -4.48 -5.98 9.92
C GLN A 52 -5.29 -6.18 8.64
N ALA A 53 -4.69 -5.99 7.47
CA ALA A 53 -5.37 -6.20 6.20
C ALA A 53 -5.72 -7.68 5.98
N VAL A 54 -4.86 -8.62 6.38
CA VAL A 54 -5.15 -10.06 6.34
C VAL A 54 -6.23 -10.43 7.34
N GLU A 55 -6.10 -9.99 8.59
CA GLU A 55 -7.07 -10.30 9.66
C GLU A 55 -8.47 -9.83 9.33
N ARG A 56 -8.59 -8.69 8.64
CA ARG A 56 -9.87 -8.12 8.19
C ARG A 56 -10.37 -8.71 6.86
N GLY A 57 -9.62 -9.62 6.24
CA GLY A 57 -9.97 -10.22 4.95
C GLY A 57 -9.88 -9.25 3.76
N LEU A 58 -9.15 -8.14 3.91
CA LEU A 58 -8.96 -7.12 2.86
C LEU A 58 -7.91 -7.54 1.83
N ILE A 59 -6.98 -8.41 2.22
CA ILE A 59 -6.03 -9.08 1.33
C ILE A 59 -5.88 -10.55 1.74
N SER A 60 -5.47 -11.39 0.78
CA SER A 60 -5.17 -12.81 1.01
C SER A 60 -3.82 -13.04 1.69
N ALA A 61 -3.67 -14.20 2.33
CA ALA A 61 -2.37 -14.65 2.86
C ALA A 61 -1.29 -14.82 1.77
N ALA A 62 -1.67 -15.04 0.51
CA ALA A 62 -0.72 -15.10 -0.59
C ALA A 62 -0.17 -13.71 -0.93
N GLN A 63 -1.03 -12.69 -0.95
CA GLN A 63 -0.65 -11.30 -1.17
C GLN A 63 0.22 -10.76 -0.02
N SER A 64 -0.08 -11.11 1.23
CA SER A 64 0.77 -10.70 2.37
C SER A 64 2.18 -11.31 2.32
N ARG A 65 2.31 -12.57 1.91
CA ARG A 65 3.64 -13.20 1.70
C ARG A 65 4.44 -12.52 0.59
N TRP A 66 3.77 -12.04 -0.46
CA TRP A 66 4.44 -11.27 -1.51
C TRP A 66 4.94 -9.93 -0.96
N LEU A 67 4.11 -9.22 -0.19
CA LEU A 67 4.49 -7.97 0.47
C LEU A 67 5.71 -8.19 1.39
N ALA A 68 5.69 -9.23 2.22
CA ALA A 68 6.80 -9.61 3.11
C ALA A 68 8.14 -9.78 2.35
N LYS A 69 8.11 -10.50 1.22
CA LYS A 69 9.32 -10.70 0.38
C LYS A 69 9.81 -9.40 -0.23
N SER A 70 8.90 -8.53 -0.66
CA SER A 70 9.24 -7.20 -1.19
C SER A 70 9.91 -6.32 -0.12
N PHE A 71 9.50 -6.44 1.16
CA PHE A 71 10.13 -5.74 2.28
C PHE A 71 11.57 -6.21 2.54
N GLU A 72 11.80 -7.52 2.52
CA GLU A 72 13.15 -8.08 2.75
C GLU A 72 14.15 -7.65 1.67
N ARG A 73 13.71 -7.50 0.42
CA ARG A 73 14.56 -6.99 -0.68
C ARG A 73 14.95 -5.54 -0.42
N LYS A 74 13.99 -4.68 -0.08
CA LYS A 74 14.27 -3.27 0.26
C LYS A 74 15.23 -3.12 1.44
N LYS A 75 15.04 -3.91 2.51
CA LYS A 75 15.94 -3.88 3.69
C LYS A 75 17.39 -4.25 3.34
N ARG A 76 17.58 -5.05 2.28
CA ARG A 76 18.89 -5.47 1.76
C ARG A 76 19.51 -4.49 0.76
N GLY A 77 18.79 -3.44 0.35
CA GLY A 77 19.27 -2.44 -0.60
C GLY A 77 19.29 -2.90 -2.06
N GLU A 78 18.50 -3.93 -2.42
CA GLU A 78 18.27 -4.39 -3.80
C GLU A 78 17.11 -3.67 -4.49
#